data_AF-A0A9E3FQT6-F1
#
_entry.id   AF-A0A9E3FQT6-F1
#
_cell.length_a   1.000
_cell.length_b   1.000
_cell.length_c   1.000
_cell.angle_alpha   90.00
_cell.angle_beta   90.00
_cell.angle_gamma   90.00
#
_symmetry.space_group_name_H-M   'P 1'
#
loop_
_entity.id
_entity.type
_entity.pdbx_description
1 polymer ?
#
loop_
_entity_poly.entity_id
_entity_poly.type
_entity_poly.pdbx_seq_one_letter_code
_entity_poly.pdbx_strand_id
1 'polypeptide(L)' 'MSTIWPDIPFEPWRETCAALHLYSQIVGKYRLARTPWVNHSWHATLYVTARGLSTSLVPDGAGIE' A
#
# COMPACT_ATOMS: atom_id res chain seq x y z
N MET A 1 -4.91 -33.01 -8.06
CA MET A 1 -4.23 -32.32 -9.18
C MET A 1 -3.43 -31.17 -8.60
N SER A 2 -2.10 -31.17 -8.75
CA SER A 2 -1.28 -30.03 -8.36
C SER A 2 -1.52 -28.90 -9.36
N THR A 3 -2.23 -27.86 -8.95
CA THR A 3 -2.41 -26.67 -9.79
C THR A 3 -1.07 -25.94 -9.83
N ILE A 4 -0.40 -25.98 -10.98
CA ILE A 4 0.82 -25.21 -11.21
C ILE A 4 0.41 -23.74 -11.14
N TRP A 5 0.98 -22.99 -10.20
CA TRP A 5 0.72 -21.56 -10.13
C TRP A 5 1.21 -20.86 -11.40
N PRO A 6 0.47 -19.85 -11.88
CA PRO A 6 0.91 -19.08 -13.03
C PRO A 6 2.24 -18.39 -12.70
N ASP A 7 3.15 -18.37 -13.66
CA ASP A 7 4.37 -17.58 -13.56
C ASP A 7 4.02 -16.08 -13.62
N ILE A 8 4.77 -15.25 -12.89
CA ILE A 8 4.61 -13.80 -12.85
C ILE A 8 5.96 -13.16 -13.21
N PRO A 9 6.38 -13.22 -14.48
CA PRO A 9 7.68 -12.74 -14.91
C PRO A 9 7.76 -11.23 -14.67
N PHE A 10 8.87 -10.73 -14.12
CA PHE A 10 8.99 -9.31 -13.75
C PHE A 10 9.08 -8.36 -14.97
N GLU A 11 9.83 -8.75 -16.01
CA GLU A 11 10.16 -7.88 -17.15
C GLU A 11 8.93 -7.20 -17.78
N PRO A 12 7.84 -7.93 -18.10
CA PRO A 12 6.70 -7.33 -18.81
C PRO A 12 5.93 -6.28 -18.02
N TRP A 13 6.04 -6.25 -16.68
CA TRP A 13 5.29 -5.31 -15.82
C TRP A 13 6.19 -4.43 -14.96
N ARG A 14 7.50 -4.39 -15.24
CA ARG A 14 8.50 -3.61 -14.52
C ARG A 14 8.08 -2.15 -14.30
N GLU A 15 7.63 -1.46 -15.36
CA GLU A 15 7.20 -0.06 -15.27
C GLU A 15 5.94 0.11 -14.42
N THR A 16 5.01 -0.84 -14.51
CA THR A 16 3.81 -0.86 -13.67
C THR A 16 4.18 -1.10 -12.20
N CYS A 17 5.13 -2.00 -11.92
CA CYS A 17 5.67 -2.24 -10.59
C CYS A 17 6.29 -0.96 -10.00
N ALA A 18 7.10 -0.26 -10.79
CA ALA A 18 7.74 0.98 -10.38
C ALA A 18 6.70 2.06 -10.04
N ALA A 19 5.70 2.26 -10.89
CA ALA A 19 4.60 3.18 -10.62
C ALA A 19 3.82 2.79 -9.35
N LEU A 20 3.42 1.52 -9.23
CA LEU A 20 2.71 1.01 -8.04
C LEU A 20 3.52 1.20 -6.76
N HIS A 21 4.83 0.98 -6.82
CA HIS A 21 5.73 1.20 -5.69
C HIS A 21 5.74 2.68 -5.26
N LEU A 22 5.86 3.61 -6.21
CA LEU A 22 5.85 5.05 -5.92
C LEU A 22 4.49 5.51 -5.36
N TYR A 23 3.37 5.05 -5.94
CA TYR A 23 2.04 5.35 -5.39
C TYR A 23 1.88 4.79 -3.96
N SER A 24 2.36 3.58 -3.71
CA SER A 24 2.35 2.97 -2.37
C SER A 24 3.15 3.80 -1.36
N GLN A 25 4.29 4.37 -1.79
CA GLN A 25 5.05 5.28 -0.95
C GLN A 25 4.30 6.56 -0.60
N ILE A 26 3.57 7.17 -1.54
CA ILE A 26 2.78 8.39 -1.28
C ILE A 26 1.75 8.12 -0.19
N VAL A 27 0.97 7.03 -0.33
CA VAL A 27 -0.04 6.63 0.66
C VAL A 27 0.61 6.30 2.00
N GLY A 28 1.71 5.54 1.99
CA GLY A 28 2.45 5.18 3.21
C GLY A 28 3.00 6.41 3.96
N LYS A 29 3.57 7.38 3.23
CA LYS A 29 4.08 8.64 3.81
C LYS A 29 2.96 9.47 4.43
N TYR A 30 1.81 9.55 3.77
CA TYR A 30 0.64 10.24 4.33
C TYR A 30 0.19 9.58 5.63
N ARG A 31 -0.01 8.26 5.65
CA ARG A 31 -0.40 7.54 6.88
C ARG A 31 0.63 7.70 8.01
N LEU A 32 1.93 7.64 7.68
CA LEU A 32 3.03 7.85 8.62
C LEU A 32 2.99 9.25 9.27
N ALA A 33 2.64 10.28 8.50
CA ALA A 33 2.60 11.65 8.97
C ALA A 33 1.31 12.00 9.75
N ARG A 34 0.21 11.27 9.51
CA ARG A 34 -1.13 11.61 10.03
C ARG A 34 -1.64 10.67 11.13
N THR A 35 -0.91 9.60 11.45
CA THR A 35 -1.28 8.64 12.51
C THR A 35 -0.34 8.79 13.71
N PRO A 36 -0.80 8.60 14.97
CA PRO A 36 0.09 8.54 16.12
C PRO A 36 1.21 7.52 15.92
N TRP A 37 2.44 7.90 16.31
CA TRP A 37 3.60 7.04 16.14
C TRP A 37 3.44 5.73 16.94
N VAL A 38 3.74 4.63 16.27
CA VAL A 38 3.85 3.29 16.86
C VAL A 38 5.25 2.79 16.56
N ASN A 39 5.85 2.05 17.50
CA ASN A 39 7.22 1.53 17.40
C ASN A 39 7.54 1.01 16.00
N HIS A 40 8.69 1.45 15.48
CA HIS A 40 9.18 1.11 14.15
C HIS A 40 8.20 1.38 13.00
N SER A 41 7.35 2.40 13.13
CA SER A 41 6.35 2.75 12.12
C SER A 41 5.38 1.62 11.78
N TRP A 42 5.14 0.66 12.69
CA TRP A 42 4.28 -0.50 12.40
C TRP A 42 2.86 -0.16 11.97
N HIS A 43 2.42 1.08 12.23
CA HIS A 43 1.13 1.58 11.78
C HIS A 43 1.11 1.94 10.27
N ALA A 44 2.22 2.01 9.55
CA ALA A 44 2.25 2.48 8.15
C ALA A 44 1.97 1.40 7.08
N THR A 45 1.72 0.15 7.47
CA THR A 45 1.53 -0.99 6.56
C THR A 45 0.28 -0.88 5.68
N LEU A 46 0.37 -1.26 4.40
CA LEU A 46 -0.80 -1.40 3.52
C LEU A 46 -1.42 -2.80 3.64
N TYR A 47 -2.75 -2.89 3.71
CA TYR A 47 -3.50 -4.14 3.79
C TYR A 47 -4.01 -4.57 2.41
N VAL A 48 -3.94 -5.86 2.12
CA VAL A 48 -4.49 -6.44 0.88
C VAL A 48 -5.99 -6.64 1.03
N THR A 49 -6.74 -6.26 0.00
CA THR A 49 -8.18 -6.47 -0.14
C THR A 49 -8.47 -7.08 -1.51
N ALA A 50 -9.71 -7.52 -1.74
CA ALA A 50 -10.13 -7.98 -3.07
C ALA A 50 -10.02 -6.93 -4.18
N ARG A 51 -9.85 -5.64 -3.82
CA ARG A 51 -9.72 -4.51 -4.77
C ARG A 51 -8.30 -3.92 -4.83
N GLY A 52 -7.31 -4.54 -4.19
CA GLY A 52 -5.93 -4.04 -4.15
C GLY A 52 -5.47 -3.67 -2.74
N LEU A 53 -4.62 -2.66 -2.62
CA LEU A 53 -4.03 -2.22 -1.35
C LEU A 53 -4.84 -1.08 -0.71
N SER A 54 -5.01 -1.14 0.60
CA SER A 54 -5.72 -0.11 1.37
C SER A 54 -5.05 0.15 2.73
N THR A 55 -5.52 1.16 3.44
CA THR A 55 -5.16 1.43 4.84
C THR A 55 -6.40 1.25 5.72
N SER A 56 -6.24 1.31 7.05
CA SER A 56 -7.37 1.68 7.90
C SER A 56 -7.73 3.16 7.69
N LEU A 57 -8.76 3.64 8.38
CA LEU A 57 -8.99 5.09 8.49
C LEU A 57 -7.71 5.77 8.99
N VAL A 58 -7.36 6.88 8.33
CA VAL A 58 -6.24 7.75 8.70
C VAL A 58 -6.84 9.03 9.25
N PRO A 59 -6.52 9.45 10.49
CA PRO A 59 -7.04 10.68 11.06
C PRO A 59 -6.58 11.89 10.25
N ASP A 60 -7.50 12.75 9.82
CA ASP A 60 -7.13 13.97 9.08
C ASP A 60 -8.04 15.16 9.40
N GLY A 61 -7.81 15.78 10.57
CA GLY A 61 -8.52 16.99 10.99
C GLY A 61 -10.05 16.92 10.92
N ALA A 62 -10.72 18.07 11.00
CA ALA A 62 -12.04 18.19 10.41
C ALA A 62 -11.80 18.26 8.89
N GLY A 63 -12.35 17.32 8.13
CA GLY A 63 -12.22 17.34 6.67
C GLY A 63 -12.62 18.70 6.11
N ILE A 64 -11.99 19.12 5.01
CA ILE A 64 -12.43 20.32 4.28
C ILE A 64 -13.91 20.16 3.90
N GLU A 65 -14.77 21.01 4.47
CA GLU A 65 -16.16 21.23 4.06
C GLU A 65 -16.25 21.81 2.65
#